data_AF-W6KA57-F1
#
_entry.id   AF-W6KA57-F1
#
_cell.length_a   1.000
_cell.length_b   1.000
_cell.length_c   1.000
_cell.angle_alpha   90.00
_cell.angle_beta   90.00
_cell.angle_gamma   90.00
#
_symmetry.space_group_name_H-M   'P 1'
#
loop_
_entity.id
_entity.type
_entity.pdbx_description
1 polymer ?
#
loop_
_entity_poly.entity_id
_entity_poly.type
_entity_poly.pdbx_seq_one_letter_code
_entity_poly.pdbx_strand_id
1 'polypeptide(L)'
;MSTPRNDKALVTVIIGDDDYFKFWDENVRPSWQDYGARYGYDIIPIRDYLDPSPRGTERTPNWQKLLILEHPEVARYDRVVWLDTDILINHHLAPCVVSRVPADHVGLVSSRAHDLTVHIKRSVGRVTSLDDMVAETYRAAGLDESVSDWANTGVMVLTPARHAAVLRHVYDTYEENPNSAKEELPLSNHLYGAHPVTALDKRFNWPWIYHIFERYSFLLLDEFRGDIRLVTLCVNTAWADSWFMHFTNDRPLSRHHLRLVMRDKTIGQAYVAIKQALG
;
A
#
# COMPACT_ATOMS: atom_id res chain seq x y z
N MET A 1 17.67 -27.06 19.47
CA MET A 1 18.28 -26.03 18.59
C MET A 1 17.18 -25.04 18.26
N SER A 2 17.31 -23.77 18.65
CA SER A 2 16.31 -22.75 18.31
C SER A 2 16.39 -22.46 16.81
N THR A 3 15.25 -22.46 16.11
CA THR A 3 15.16 -22.01 14.72
C THR A 3 15.77 -20.61 14.60
N PRO A 4 16.63 -20.33 13.60
CA PRO A 4 17.13 -18.98 13.38
C PRO A 4 15.95 -18.02 13.22
N ARG A 5 15.99 -16.92 13.97
CA ARG A 5 14.93 -15.90 13.92
C ARG A 5 15.07 -15.10 12.62
N ASN A 6 13.95 -14.78 11.97
CA ASN A 6 13.95 -13.89 10.81
C ASN A 6 14.39 -12.48 11.20
N ASP A 7 15.14 -11.83 10.31
CA ASP A 7 15.66 -10.46 10.44
C ASP A 7 14.71 -9.41 9.83
N LYS A 8 13.68 -9.86 9.11
CA LYS A 8 12.71 -8.99 8.42
C LYS A 8 11.29 -9.25 8.90
N ALA A 9 10.46 -8.20 8.89
CA ALA A 9 9.03 -8.31 9.16
C ALA A 9 8.17 -7.59 8.13
N LEU A 10 7.03 -8.20 7.78
CA LEU A 10 5.87 -7.53 7.18
C LEU A 10 4.96 -7.08 8.31
N VAL A 11 4.64 -5.79 8.38
CA VAL A 11 3.90 -5.20 9.50
C VAL A 11 2.68 -4.46 8.96
N THR A 12 1.55 -4.63 9.65
CA THR A 12 0.30 -3.91 9.37
C THR A 12 -0.42 -3.58 10.66
N VAL A 13 -1.26 -2.54 10.62
CA VAL A 13 -2.24 -2.24 11.67
C VAL A 13 -3.63 -2.61 11.14
N ILE A 14 -4.41 -3.31 11.96
CA ILE A 14 -5.75 -3.82 11.63
C ILE A 14 -6.69 -3.41 12.76
N ILE A 15 -6.98 -2.12 12.82
CA ILE A 15 -7.91 -1.53 13.79
C ILE A 15 -9.29 -1.50 13.14
N GLY A 16 -10.25 -2.19 13.75
CA GLY A 16 -11.61 -2.35 13.23
C GLY A 16 -12.34 -3.46 13.95
N ASP A 17 -13.47 -3.89 13.38
CA ASP A 17 -14.21 -5.04 13.88
C ASP A 17 -13.52 -6.38 13.54
N ASP A 18 -14.03 -7.46 14.12
CA ASP A 18 -13.52 -8.82 13.87
C ASP A 18 -13.73 -9.27 12.42
N ASP A 19 -14.75 -8.75 11.72
CA ASP A 19 -15.03 -9.08 10.33
C ASP A 19 -13.95 -8.52 9.40
N TYR A 20 -13.43 -7.32 9.69
CA TYR A 20 -12.32 -6.73 8.96
C TYR A 20 -11.02 -7.53 9.14
N PHE A 21 -10.71 -7.95 10.36
CA PHE A 21 -9.58 -8.84 10.62
C PHE A 21 -9.73 -10.19 9.91
N LYS A 22 -10.91 -10.80 10.01
CA LYS A 22 -11.22 -12.06 9.34
C LYS A 22 -11.09 -11.96 7.83
N PHE A 23 -11.57 -10.86 7.24
CA PHE A 23 -11.39 -10.59 5.82
C PHE A 23 -9.90 -10.59 5.44
N TRP A 24 -9.06 -9.86 6.18
CA TRP A 24 -7.62 -9.81 5.93
C TRP A 24 -6.96 -11.18 6.09
N ASP A 25 -7.27 -11.90 7.17
CA ASP A 25 -6.67 -13.21 7.48
C ASP A 25 -7.01 -14.27 6.42
N GLU A 26 -8.24 -14.27 5.88
CA GLU A 26 -8.66 -15.23 4.86
C GLU A 26 -8.19 -14.86 3.45
N ASN A 27 -8.19 -13.56 3.11
CA ASN A 27 -8.04 -13.12 1.72
C ASN A 27 -6.63 -12.58 1.42
N VAL A 28 -5.96 -11.97 2.39
CA VAL A 28 -4.72 -11.21 2.18
C VAL A 28 -3.51 -11.91 2.77
N ARG A 29 -3.58 -12.26 4.06
CA ARG A 29 -2.50 -12.88 4.82
C ARG A 29 -1.87 -14.11 4.14
N PRO A 30 -2.60 -15.01 3.44
CA PRO A 30 -1.97 -16.17 2.81
C PRO A 30 -0.89 -15.77 1.80
N SER A 31 -1.13 -14.71 1.01
CA SER A 31 -0.14 -14.22 0.04
C SER A 31 1.12 -13.66 0.71
N TRP A 32 0.97 -13.09 1.91
CA TRP A 32 2.08 -12.59 2.72
C TRP A 32 2.86 -13.74 3.35
N GLN A 33 2.18 -14.81 3.78
CA GLN A 33 2.82 -16.01 4.34
C GLN A 33 3.71 -16.68 3.29
N ASP A 34 3.22 -16.83 2.05
CA ASP A 34 4.00 -17.42 0.97
C ASP A 34 5.22 -16.56 0.62
N TYR A 35 5.06 -15.24 0.57
CA TYR A 35 6.17 -14.31 0.35
C TYR A 35 7.18 -14.33 1.50
N GLY A 36 6.70 -14.36 2.75
CA GLY A 36 7.52 -14.42 3.95
C GLY A 36 8.29 -15.72 4.05
N ALA A 37 7.68 -16.86 3.71
CA ALA A 37 8.36 -18.15 3.62
C ALA A 37 9.47 -18.13 2.55
N ARG A 38 9.25 -17.46 1.42
CA ARG A 38 10.23 -17.36 0.33
C ARG A 38 11.45 -16.51 0.70
N TYR A 39 11.25 -15.42 1.44
CA TYR A 39 12.30 -14.42 1.67
C TYR A 39 12.72 -14.22 3.13
N GLY A 40 12.16 -15.01 4.06
CA GLY A 40 12.46 -14.93 5.49
C GLY A 40 11.87 -13.68 6.14
N TYR A 41 10.55 -13.51 6.05
CA TYR A 41 9.83 -12.49 6.82
C TYR A 41 8.91 -13.11 7.87
N ASP A 42 8.89 -12.52 9.05
CA ASP A 42 7.78 -12.69 9.99
C ASP A 42 6.62 -11.76 9.61
N ILE A 43 5.39 -12.10 10.00
CA ILE A 43 4.19 -11.26 9.77
C ILE A 43 3.66 -10.80 11.12
N ILE A 44 3.50 -9.49 11.27
CA ILE A 44 3.05 -8.85 12.52
C ILE A 44 1.79 -8.03 12.25
N PRO A 45 0.60 -8.62 12.49
CA PRO A 45 -0.64 -7.87 12.52
C PRO A 45 -0.83 -7.23 13.91
N ILE A 46 -0.86 -5.91 13.97
CA ILE A 46 -1.15 -5.14 15.19
C ILE A 46 -2.64 -4.81 15.20
N ARG A 47 -3.38 -5.26 16.21
CA ARG A 47 -4.84 -5.12 16.26
C ARG A 47 -5.33 -3.96 17.14
N ASP A 48 -4.48 -3.51 18.05
CA ASP A 48 -4.80 -2.42 18.97
C ASP A 48 -4.21 -1.09 18.48
N TYR A 49 -4.77 0.02 18.99
CA TYR A 49 -4.15 1.33 18.84
C TYR A 49 -2.77 1.34 19.50
N LEU A 50 -1.75 1.78 18.77
CA LEU A 50 -0.40 2.00 19.30
C LEU A 50 -0.36 3.26 20.19
N ASP A 51 -1.15 4.26 19.82
CA ASP A 51 -1.51 5.39 20.68
C ASP A 51 -3.01 5.31 21.02
N PRO A 52 -3.37 4.80 22.20
CA PRO A 52 -4.76 4.73 22.64
C PRO A 52 -5.26 6.04 23.27
N SER A 53 -4.46 7.12 23.27
CA SER A 53 -4.90 8.43 23.76
C SER A 53 -5.94 9.06 22.82
N PRO A 54 -6.67 10.10 23.27
CA PRO A 54 -7.62 10.81 22.41
C PRO A 54 -7.02 11.24 21.07
N ARG A 55 -5.77 11.73 21.06
CA ARG A 55 -5.06 12.13 19.84
C ARG A 55 -4.96 10.97 18.84
N GLY A 56 -4.59 9.79 19.32
CA GLY A 56 -4.43 8.61 18.47
C GLY A 56 -5.75 8.03 17.98
N THR A 57 -6.81 8.08 18.80
CA THR A 57 -8.13 7.52 18.47
C THR A 57 -9.03 8.46 17.68
N GLU A 58 -8.81 9.78 17.76
CA GLU A 58 -9.55 10.78 16.98
C GLU A 58 -9.02 10.93 15.54
N ARG A 59 -7.75 10.58 15.32
CA ARG A 59 -7.16 10.45 13.99
C ARG A 59 -7.63 9.18 13.29
N THR A 60 -7.54 9.17 11.96
CA THR A 60 -7.77 7.95 11.21
C THR A 60 -6.73 6.87 11.60
N PRO A 61 -7.13 5.58 11.64
CA PRO A 61 -6.22 4.49 12.02
C PRO A 61 -4.91 4.45 11.21
N ASN A 62 -4.90 5.01 10.01
CA ASN A 62 -3.71 5.08 9.18
C ASN A 62 -2.54 5.80 9.86
N TRP A 63 -2.79 6.78 10.75
CA TRP A 63 -1.73 7.46 11.52
C TRP A 63 -0.96 6.56 12.47
N GLN A 64 -1.55 5.45 12.91
CA GLN A 64 -0.90 4.47 13.77
C GLN A 64 0.31 3.83 13.07
N LYS A 65 0.35 3.83 11.72
CA LYS A 65 1.51 3.32 10.96
C LYS A 65 2.80 4.07 11.28
N LEU A 66 2.72 5.32 11.73
CA LEU A 66 3.89 6.13 12.10
C LEU A 66 4.53 5.68 13.42
N LEU A 67 3.85 4.83 14.21
CA LEU A 67 4.32 4.37 15.52
C LEU A 67 4.84 2.93 15.48
N ILE A 68 4.70 2.22 14.35
CA ILE A 68 4.96 0.77 14.26
C ILE A 68 6.39 0.39 14.61
N LEU A 69 7.36 1.27 14.33
CA LEU A 69 8.78 0.98 14.54
C LEU A 69 9.18 1.02 16.02
N GLU A 70 8.34 1.60 16.87
CA GLU A 70 8.52 1.64 18.33
C GLU A 70 7.83 0.46 19.02
N HIS A 71 6.94 -0.26 18.32
CA HIS A 71 6.28 -1.42 18.88
C HIS A 71 7.32 -2.49 19.27
N PRO A 72 7.31 -3.05 20.50
CA PRO A 72 8.38 -3.93 20.98
C PRO A 72 8.63 -5.16 20.09
N GLU A 73 7.57 -5.70 19.49
CA GLU A 73 7.72 -6.84 18.58
C GLU A 73 8.34 -6.47 17.24
N VAL A 74 8.26 -5.20 16.81
CA VAL A 74 8.73 -4.69 15.51
C VAL A 74 10.13 -4.09 15.62
N ALA A 75 10.43 -3.39 16.72
CA ALA A 75 11.71 -2.71 16.95
C ALA A 75 12.92 -3.65 16.91
N ARG A 76 12.69 -4.96 17.10
CA ARG A 76 13.69 -6.03 17.13
C ARG A 76 14.14 -6.54 15.76
N TYR A 77 13.59 -6.06 14.64
CA TYR A 77 13.98 -6.47 13.29
C TYR A 77 14.95 -5.49 12.66
N ASP A 78 15.77 -5.99 11.73
CA ASP A 78 16.71 -5.17 10.98
C ASP A 78 15.99 -4.41 9.87
N ARG A 79 15.00 -5.06 9.22
CA ARG A 79 14.18 -4.44 8.19
C ARG A 79 12.70 -4.68 8.45
N VAL A 80 11.91 -3.62 8.26
CA VAL A 80 10.46 -3.65 8.38
C VAL A 80 9.86 -3.20 7.06
N VAL A 81 8.86 -3.92 6.58
CA VAL A 81 8.02 -3.50 5.45
C VAL A 81 6.63 -3.22 6.00
N TRP A 82 6.24 -1.95 6.01
CA TRP A 82 4.84 -1.58 6.23
C TRP A 82 4.03 -1.99 5.01
N LEU A 83 2.86 -2.59 5.24
CA LEU A 83 1.88 -2.91 4.22
C LEU A 83 0.48 -2.52 4.70
N ASP A 84 -0.28 -1.83 3.85
CA ASP A 84 -1.72 -1.68 4.05
C ASP A 84 -2.41 -3.05 3.90
N THR A 85 -3.53 -3.23 4.61
CA THR A 85 -4.26 -4.51 4.71
C THR A 85 -4.94 -4.94 3.42
N ASP A 86 -5.05 -4.08 2.42
CA ASP A 86 -5.67 -4.37 1.13
C ASP A 86 -4.63 -4.60 0.01
N ILE A 87 -3.41 -5.04 0.39
CA ILE A 87 -2.33 -5.40 -0.53
C ILE A 87 -2.19 -6.91 -0.67
N LEU A 88 -2.38 -7.44 -1.88
CA LEU A 88 -2.01 -8.81 -2.22
C LEU A 88 -0.57 -8.88 -2.75
N ILE A 89 0.19 -9.90 -2.33
CA ILE A 89 1.57 -10.11 -2.81
C ILE A 89 1.62 -11.27 -3.81
N ASN A 90 1.99 -10.98 -5.06
CA ASN A 90 2.24 -11.97 -6.09
C ASN A 90 3.58 -12.64 -5.83
N HIS A 91 3.62 -13.52 -4.82
CA HIS A 91 4.82 -14.14 -4.31
C HIS A 91 5.53 -15.03 -5.35
N HIS A 92 4.87 -15.41 -6.45
CA HIS A 92 5.48 -16.13 -7.57
C HIS A 92 6.48 -15.26 -8.33
N LEU A 93 6.14 -13.99 -8.57
CA LEU A 93 6.92 -13.07 -9.41
C LEU A 93 7.68 -12.02 -8.61
N ALA A 94 7.18 -11.63 -7.44
CA ALA A 94 7.72 -10.53 -6.66
C ALA A 94 9.16 -10.82 -6.19
N PRO A 95 10.13 -9.92 -6.47
CA PRO A 95 11.45 -9.98 -5.84
C PRO A 95 11.36 -9.57 -4.37
N CYS A 96 12.46 -9.79 -3.63
CA CYS A 96 12.59 -9.29 -2.26
C CYS A 96 12.57 -7.75 -2.25
N VAL A 97 11.57 -7.13 -1.62
CA VAL A 97 11.31 -5.68 -1.70
C VAL A 97 12.41 -4.87 -1.03
N VAL A 98 13.08 -5.43 -0.01
CA VAL A 98 14.18 -4.73 0.68
C VAL A 98 15.52 -4.81 -0.05
N SER A 99 15.65 -5.67 -1.07
CA SER A 99 16.95 -6.01 -1.69
C SER A 99 17.66 -4.84 -2.35
N ARG A 100 16.94 -3.78 -2.72
CA ARG A 100 17.49 -2.58 -3.39
C ARG A 100 17.38 -1.30 -2.58
N VAL A 101 16.91 -1.39 -1.34
CA VAL A 101 16.76 -0.23 -0.45
C VAL A 101 17.90 -0.24 0.57
N PRO A 102 18.82 0.73 0.53
CA PRO A 102 19.85 0.90 1.57
C PRO A 102 19.25 1.02 2.97
N ALA A 103 20.00 0.63 3.99
CA ALA A 103 19.50 0.60 5.37
C ALA A 103 19.20 2.00 5.93
N ASP A 104 19.86 3.03 5.41
CA ASP A 104 19.70 4.44 5.75
C ASP A 104 18.70 5.17 4.85
N HIS A 105 18.06 4.49 3.88
CA HIS A 105 17.02 5.05 3.02
C HIS A 105 15.65 4.48 3.35
N VAL A 106 14.61 5.31 3.20
CA VAL A 106 13.22 4.84 3.15
C VAL A 106 12.89 4.39 1.73
N GLY A 107 12.33 3.19 1.56
CA GLY A 107 11.84 2.73 0.26
C GLY A 107 10.37 3.08 0.06
N LEU A 108 10.04 3.82 -1.00
CA LEU A 108 8.67 4.23 -1.36
C LEU A 108 8.43 4.09 -2.87
N VAL A 109 7.18 3.85 -3.26
CA VAL A 109 6.78 4.02 -4.67
C VAL A 109 6.37 5.48 -4.87
N SER A 110 7.16 6.21 -5.66
CA SER A 110 6.86 7.57 -6.08
C SER A 110 5.58 7.61 -6.92
N SER A 111 4.75 8.62 -6.70
CA SER A 111 3.59 8.90 -7.56
C SER A 111 3.96 9.09 -9.04
N ARG A 112 5.17 9.61 -9.30
CA ARG A 112 5.70 9.85 -10.65
C ARG A 112 6.02 8.55 -11.39
N ALA A 113 6.06 7.42 -10.68
CA ALA A 113 6.21 6.11 -11.31
C ALA A 113 4.93 5.66 -12.03
N HIS A 114 3.78 6.28 -11.73
CA HIS A 114 2.50 6.01 -12.39
C HIS A 114 2.23 6.99 -13.53
N ASP A 115 1.53 6.53 -14.57
CA ASP A 115 1.09 7.41 -15.65
C ASP A 115 -0.18 8.15 -15.21
N LEU A 116 0.00 9.18 -14.38
CA LEU A 116 -1.09 9.97 -13.81
C LEU A 116 -1.72 10.93 -14.81
N THR A 117 -1.22 11.00 -16.05
CA THR A 117 -1.73 11.89 -17.10
C THR A 117 -3.22 11.64 -17.40
N VAL A 118 -3.68 10.40 -17.21
CA VAL A 118 -5.10 10.01 -17.35
C VAL A 118 -5.96 10.49 -16.18
N HIS A 119 -5.41 10.49 -14.96
CA HIS A 119 -6.11 11.00 -13.75
C HIS A 119 -6.33 12.51 -13.85
N ILE A 120 -5.28 13.26 -14.19
CA ILE A 120 -5.29 14.73 -14.22
C ILE A 120 -6.30 15.25 -15.25
N LYS A 121 -6.34 14.66 -16.46
CA LYS A 121 -7.25 15.08 -17.52
C LYS A 121 -8.74 14.92 -17.16
N ARG A 122 -9.09 13.94 -16.33
CA ARG A 122 -10.51 13.60 -16.04
C ARG A 122 -11.05 14.25 -14.77
N SER A 123 -10.20 14.51 -13.77
CA SER A 123 -10.65 15.07 -12.49
C SER A 123 -10.84 16.59 -12.49
N VAL A 124 -10.07 17.33 -13.30
CA VAL A 124 -9.97 18.80 -13.16
C VAL A 124 -10.47 19.57 -14.40
N GLY A 125 -10.75 18.89 -15.51
CA GLY A 125 -11.17 19.53 -16.77
C GLY A 125 -10.16 20.52 -17.38
N ARG A 126 -8.97 20.63 -16.78
CA ARG A 126 -7.83 21.46 -17.20
C ARG A 126 -6.56 20.61 -17.13
N VAL A 127 -5.65 20.81 -18.08
CA VAL A 127 -4.31 20.21 -18.02
C VAL A 127 -3.48 21.06 -17.07
N THR A 128 -3.26 20.58 -15.84
CA THR A 128 -2.23 21.08 -14.94
C THR A 128 -1.01 20.17 -15.04
N SER A 129 0.21 20.69 -14.83
CA SER A 129 1.37 19.80 -14.72
C SER A 129 1.27 18.93 -13.45
N LEU A 130 1.99 17.81 -13.41
CA LEU A 130 2.07 17.01 -12.18
C LEU A 130 2.68 17.82 -11.03
N ASP A 131 3.65 18.67 -11.34
CA ASP A 131 4.33 19.54 -10.38
C ASP A 131 3.34 20.54 -9.76
N ASP A 132 2.51 21.19 -10.58
CA ASP A 132 1.47 22.10 -10.10
C ASP A 132 0.44 21.38 -9.22
N MET A 133 0.07 20.14 -9.61
CA MET A 133 -0.89 19.33 -8.86
C MET A 133 -0.32 18.95 -7.48
N VAL A 134 0.94 18.53 -7.41
CA VAL A 134 1.60 18.18 -6.14
C VAL A 134 1.73 19.43 -5.25
N ALA A 135 2.20 20.55 -5.80
CA ALA A 135 2.33 21.81 -5.07
C ALA A 135 0.98 22.30 -4.52
N GLU A 136 -0.09 22.28 -5.34
CA GLU A 136 -1.43 22.64 -4.89
C GLU A 136 -1.95 21.70 -3.81
N THR A 137 -1.68 20.40 -3.93
CA THR A 137 -2.09 19.40 -2.93
C THR A 137 -1.41 19.66 -1.58
N TYR A 138 -0.10 19.94 -1.58
CA TYR A 138 0.61 20.31 -0.35
C TYR A 138 0.13 21.64 0.24
N ARG A 139 -0.06 22.66 -0.61
CA ARG A 139 -0.59 23.96 -0.19
C ARG A 139 -1.96 23.82 0.47
N ALA A 140 -2.86 23.05 -0.13
CA ALA A 140 -4.20 22.80 0.42
C ALA A 140 -4.15 22.07 1.77
N ALA A 141 -3.14 21.24 2.00
CA ALA A 141 -2.89 20.54 3.27
C ALA A 141 -2.13 21.39 4.31
N GLY A 142 -1.67 22.60 3.96
CA GLY A 142 -0.86 23.46 4.83
C GLY A 142 0.60 23.00 4.97
N LEU A 143 1.14 22.35 3.94
CA LEU A 143 2.47 21.75 3.90
C LEU A 143 3.40 22.51 2.93
N ASP A 144 4.70 22.19 2.97
CA ASP A 144 5.70 22.82 2.10
C ASP A 144 5.49 22.43 0.62
N GLU A 145 5.05 23.40 -0.18
CA GLU A 145 4.77 23.23 -1.61
C GLU A 145 6.02 23.10 -2.48
N SER A 146 7.22 23.32 -1.93
CA SER A 146 8.48 23.10 -2.67
C SER A 146 8.83 21.63 -2.84
N VAL A 147 8.20 20.73 -2.06
CA VAL A 147 8.36 19.29 -2.21
C VAL A 147 7.65 18.84 -3.48
N SER A 148 8.43 18.25 -4.40
CA SER A 148 7.97 17.95 -5.76
C SER A 148 7.44 16.52 -5.93
N ASP A 149 7.39 15.70 -4.89
CA ASP A 149 6.88 14.34 -5.01
C ASP A 149 6.08 13.94 -3.78
N TRP A 150 5.21 12.96 -3.97
CA TRP A 150 4.42 12.30 -2.94
C TRP A 150 4.36 10.80 -3.24
N ALA A 151 4.10 9.99 -2.23
CA ALA A 151 3.99 8.56 -2.37
C ALA A 151 2.70 8.07 -1.74
N ASN A 152 2.05 7.08 -2.37
CA ASN A 152 1.08 6.30 -1.64
C ASN A 152 1.82 5.48 -0.56
N THR A 153 1.41 5.61 0.69
CA THR A 153 2.11 5.00 1.85
C THR A 153 1.64 3.57 2.13
N GLY A 154 1.00 2.92 1.16
CA GLY A 154 0.57 1.53 1.27
C GLY A 154 1.71 0.54 1.40
N VAL A 155 2.90 0.86 0.87
CA VAL A 155 4.12 0.08 1.04
C VAL A 155 5.27 0.99 1.42
N MET A 156 5.94 0.67 2.53
CA MET A 156 7.17 1.37 2.93
C MET A 156 8.23 0.36 3.35
N VAL A 157 9.47 0.53 2.90
CA VAL A 157 10.62 -0.22 3.39
C VAL A 157 11.39 0.63 4.39
N LEU A 158 11.55 0.10 5.59
CA LEU A 158 12.03 0.82 6.76
C LEU A 158 13.13 0.03 7.51
N THR A 159 13.92 0.76 8.28
CA THR A 159 14.94 0.23 9.20
C THR A 159 14.62 0.82 10.57
N PRO A 160 14.13 0.04 11.56
CA PRO A 160 13.67 0.57 12.84
C PRO A 160 14.65 1.51 13.53
N ALA A 161 15.92 1.09 13.63
CA ALA A 161 16.99 1.86 14.27
C ALA A 161 17.32 3.21 13.58
N ARG A 162 16.83 3.43 12.34
CA ARG A 162 17.06 4.67 11.58
C ARG A 162 15.80 5.51 11.48
N HIS A 163 14.65 4.89 11.26
CA HIS A 163 13.44 5.60 10.85
C HIS A 163 12.40 5.75 11.97
N ALA A 164 12.55 5.09 13.13
CA ALA A 164 11.58 5.24 14.23
C ALA A 164 11.40 6.70 14.65
N ALA A 165 12.50 7.41 14.90
CA ALA A 165 12.46 8.84 15.27
C ALA A 165 11.88 9.73 14.15
N VAL A 166 12.10 9.36 12.88
CA VAL A 166 11.56 10.09 11.73
C VAL A 166 10.04 9.96 11.68
N LEU A 167 9.51 8.75 11.78
CA LEU A 167 8.06 8.53 11.77
C LEU A 167 7.40 9.14 13.01
N ARG A 168 8.01 9.01 14.18
CA ARG A 168 7.58 9.67 15.42
C ARG A 168 7.49 11.19 15.26
N HIS A 169 8.52 11.81 14.67
CA HIS A 169 8.50 13.24 14.42
C HIS A 169 7.31 13.65 13.55
N VAL A 170 6.97 12.89 12.51
CA VAL A 170 5.80 13.17 11.68
C VAL A 170 4.51 13.04 12.51
N TYR A 171 4.39 11.97 13.31
CA TYR A 171 3.22 11.76 14.16
C TYR A 171 3.00 12.91 15.15
N ASP A 172 4.08 13.42 15.74
CA ASP A 172 4.02 14.45 16.78
C ASP A 172 3.83 15.86 16.21
N THR A 173 4.34 16.14 15.01
CA THR A 173 4.44 17.50 14.45
C THR A 173 3.25 17.89 13.60
N TYR A 174 2.68 16.96 12.85
CA TYR A 174 1.61 17.25 11.89
C TYR A 174 0.25 16.84 12.44
N GLU A 175 -0.79 17.52 11.99
CA GLU A 175 -2.20 17.23 12.33
C GLU A 175 -2.99 16.80 11.11
N GLU A 176 -3.94 15.89 11.33
CA GLU A 176 -4.86 15.45 10.29
C GLU A 176 -5.86 16.56 9.95
N ASN A 177 -6.09 16.77 8.66
CA ASN A 177 -7.09 17.70 8.15
C ASN A 177 -7.72 17.15 6.86
N PRO A 178 -8.85 17.73 6.37
CA PRO A 178 -9.55 17.21 5.19
C PRO A 178 -8.70 17.08 3.92
N ASN A 179 -7.62 17.85 3.79
CA ASN A 179 -6.74 17.86 2.62
C ASN A 179 -5.45 17.05 2.83
N SER A 180 -5.16 16.60 4.06
CA SER A 180 -3.90 15.90 4.40
C SER A 180 -3.74 14.51 3.79
N ALA A 181 -4.80 13.97 3.18
CA ALA A 181 -4.89 12.57 2.79
C ALA A 181 -4.42 11.63 3.92
N LYS A 182 -4.92 11.91 5.14
CA LYS A 182 -4.50 11.24 6.39
C LYS A 182 -3.02 11.56 6.70
N GLU A 183 -2.21 10.55 6.97
CA GLU A 183 -0.77 10.65 7.20
C GLU A 183 0.05 10.71 5.90
N GLU A 184 -0.56 10.40 4.75
CA GLU A 184 0.14 10.22 3.47
C GLU A 184 0.87 11.50 3.00
N LEU A 185 0.20 12.66 3.02
CA LEU A 185 0.85 13.92 2.64
C LEU A 185 1.87 14.40 3.66
N PRO A 186 1.56 14.48 4.97
CA PRO A 186 2.56 14.90 5.95
C PRO A 186 3.82 14.03 5.91
N LEU A 187 3.67 12.71 5.82
CA LEU A 187 4.79 11.79 5.74
C LEU A 187 5.58 11.98 4.46
N SER A 188 4.92 12.05 3.31
CA SER A 188 5.58 12.27 2.02
C SER A 188 6.34 13.60 2.01
N ASN A 189 5.72 14.68 2.49
CA ASN A 189 6.32 16.01 2.55
C ASN A 189 7.61 15.99 3.39
N HIS A 190 7.54 15.38 4.57
CA HIS A 190 8.70 15.26 5.46
C HIS A 190 9.82 14.41 4.86
N LEU A 191 9.48 13.23 4.29
CA LEU A 191 10.47 12.31 3.75
C LEU A 191 11.15 12.86 2.50
N TYR A 192 10.40 13.34 1.50
CA TYR A 192 10.98 13.88 0.28
C TYR A 192 11.68 15.24 0.49
N GLY A 193 11.28 16.00 1.53
CA GLY A 193 11.91 17.28 1.85
C GLY A 193 13.24 17.16 2.61
N ALA A 194 13.44 16.11 3.40
CA ALA A 194 14.54 16.08 4.37
C ALA A 194 15.29 14.73 4.51
N HIS A 195 14.82 13.65 3.88
CA HIS A 195 15.37 12.31 4.10
C HIS A 195 15.74 11.60 2.79
N PRO A 196 16.74 10.69 2.82
CA PRO A 196 17.05 9.87 1.67
C PRO A 196 15.92 8.87 1.38
N VAL A 197 15.30 9.02 0.22
CA VAL A 197 14.27 8.09 -0.29
C VAL A 197 14.83 7.29 -1.46
N THR A 198 14.60 5.99 -1.46
CA THR A 198 14.84 5.12 -2.62
C THR A 198 13.52 4.80 -3.30
N ALA A 199 13.41 5.19 -4.57
CA ALA A 199 12.25 4.84 -5.38
C ALA A 199 12.18 3.32 -5.61
N LEU A 200 11.07 2.73 -5.19
CA LEU A 200 10.68 1.36 -5.52
C LEU A 200 10.05 1.33 -6.92
N ASP A 201 10.16 0.18 -7.59
CA ASP A 201 9.40 -0.10 -8.81
C ASP A 201 7.90 -0.01 -8.50
N LYS A 202 7.12 0.63 -9.39
CA LYS A 202 5.67 0.81 -9.19
C LYS A 202 4.91 -0.47 -8.92
N ARG A 203 5.42 -1.62 -9.41
CA ARG A 203 4.82 -2.93 -9.17
C ARG A 203 4.81 -3.34 -7.70
N PHE A 204 5.62 -2.72 -6.84
CA PHE A 204 5.60 -2.92 -5.39
C PHE A 204 4.50 -2.15 -4.66
N ASN A 205 3.77 -1.27 -5.33
CA ASN A 205 2.59 -0.62 -4.77
C ASN A 205 1.77 -0.09 -5.94
N TRP A 206 1.10 -0.99 -6.68
CA TRP A 206 0.31 -0.58 -7.85
C TRP A 206 -1.18 -0.65 -7.52
N PRO A 207 -1.83 0.51 -7.34
CA PRO A 207 -3.27 0.55 -7.10
C PRO A 207 -4.07 -0.11 -8.21
N TRP A 208 -5.01 -0.99 -7.86
CA TRP A 208 -5.94 -1.60 -8.80
C TRP A 208 -6.72 -0.54 -9.59
N ILE A 209 -7.10 0.55 -8.93
CA ILE A 209 -7.77 1.66 -9.60
C ILE A 209 -6.89 2.29 -10.70
N TYR A 210 -5.56 2.29 -10.57
CA TYR A 210 -4.68 2.79 -11.61
C TYR A 210 -4.65 1.85 -12.82
N HIS A 211 -4.68 0.53 -12.61
CA HIS A 211 -4.88 -0.42 -13.72
C HIS A 211 -6.21 -0.17 -14.45
N ILE A 212 -7.29 0.12 -13.72
CA ILE A 212 -8.58 0.49 -14.34
C ILE A 212 -8.41 1.73 -15.22
N PHE A 213 -7.81 2.81 -14.71
CA PHE A 213 -7.65 4.03 -15.49
C PHE A 213 -6.72 3.86 -16.69
N GLU A 214 -5.58 3.20 -16.51
CA GLU A 214 -4.53 3.05 -17.52
C GLU A 214 -4.90 2.03 -18.60
N ARG A 215 -5.60 0.95 -18.26
CA ARG A 215 -5.73 -0.24 -19.13
C ARG A 215 -7.16 -0.72 -19.32
N TYR A 216 -8.02 -0.53 -18.32
CA TYR A 216 -9.39 -1.07 -18.34
C TYR A 216 -10.44 0.02 -18.16
N SER A 217 -10.26 1.16 -18.83
CA SER A 217 -11.07 2.36 -18.57
C SER A 217 -12.56 2.17 -18.89
N PHE A 218 -12.92 1.14 -19.65
CA PHE A 218 -14.30 0.71 -19.85
C PHE A 218 -14.97 0.24 -18.55
N LEU A 219 -14.23 -0.28 -17.57
CA LEU A 219 -14.76 -0.65 -16.24
C LEU A 219 -15.20 0.56 -15.41
N LEU A 220 -14.96 1.79 -15.87
CA LEU A 220 -15.52 3.00 -15.26
C LEU A 220 -16.99 3.25 -15.68
N LEU A 221 -17.46 2.61 -16.74
CA LEU A 221 -18.82 2.72 -17.21
C LEU A 221 -19.72 1.75 -16.44
N ASP A 222 -20.91 2.19 -16.05
CA ASP A 222 -21.84 1.39 -15.25
C ASP A 222 -22.26 0.08 -15.93
N GLU A 223 -22.29 0.07 -17.27
CA GLU A 223 -22.56 -1.13 -18.07
C GLU A 223 -21.55 -2.26 -17.83
N PHE A 224 -20.25 -1.93 -17.66
CA PHE A 224 -19.19 -2.95 -17.57
C PHE A 224 -18.72 -3.20 -16.14
N ARG A 225 -18.87 -2.22 -15.23
CA ARG A 225 -18.36 -2.35 -13.85
C ARG A 225 -19.02 -3.46 -13.03
N GLY A 226 -20.25 -3.84 -13.40
CA GLY A 226 -21.01 -4.91 -12.75
C GLY A 226 -20.80 -6.29 -13.37
N ASP A 227 -20.13 -6.39 -14.52
CA ASP A 227 -19.83 -7.68 -15.14
C ASP A 227 -18.68 -8.36 -14.39
N ILE A 228 -19.05 -9.24 -13.47
CA ILE A 228 -18.09 -9.95 -12.62
C ILE A 228 -17.12 -10.81 -13.43
N ARG A 229 -17.53 -11.32 -14.60
CA ARG A 229 -16.67 -12.14 -15.47
C ARG A 229 -15.57 -11.28 -16.06
N LEU A 230 -15.97 -10.13 -16.62
CA LEU A 230 -15.05 -9.18 -17.22
C LEU A 230 -14.09 -8.60 -16.17
N VAL A 231 -14.61 -8.21 -15.00
CA VAL A 231 -13.79 -7.73 -13.87
C VAL A 231 -12.78 -8.81 -13.44
N THR A 232 -13.21 -10.07 -13.32
CA THR A 232 -12.32 -11.19 -12.95
C THR A 232 -11.16 -11.34 -13.93
N LEU A 233 -11.42 -11.25 -15.24
CA LEU A 233 -10.36 -11.32 -16.25
C LEU A 233 -9.39 -10.14 -16.13
N CYS A 234 -9.91 -8.93 -15.95
CA CYS A 234 -9.09 -7.72 -15.87
C CYS A 234 -8.22 -7.69 -14.61
N VAL A 235 -8.78 -8.03 -13.45
CA VAL A 235 -8.04 -8.00 -12.17
C VAL A 235 -6.96 -9.08 -12.14
N ASN A 236 -7.21 -10.27 -12.71
CA ASN A 236 -6.19 -11.31 -12.80
C ASN A 236 -5.07 -10.98 -13.80
N THR A 237 -5.40 -10.25 -14.87
CA THR A 237 -4.38 -9.73 -15.80
C THR A 237 -3.52 -8.67 -15.10
N ALA A 238 -4.13 -7.75 -14.35
CA ALA A 238 -3.40 -6.76 -13.54
C ALA A 238 -2.54 -7.40 -12.43
N TRP A 239 -3.04 -8.46 -11.81
CA TRP A 239 -2.31 -9.26 -10.82
C TRP A 239 -1.03 -9.88 -11.40
N ALA A 240 -1.10 -10.44 -12.61
CA ALA A 240 0.05 -11.02 -13.29
C ALA A 240 1.16 -9.99 -13.57
N ASP A 241 0.80 -8.71 -13.70
CA ASP A 241 1.74 -7.61 -13.97
C ASP A 241 2.19 -6.87 -12.70
N SER A 242 1.63 -7.21 -11.54
CA SER A 242 1.92 -6.56 -10.26
C SER A 242 2.73 -7.48 -9.35
N TRP A 243 3.61 -6.90 -8.53
CA TRP A 243 4.24 -7.65 -7.45
C TRP A 243 3.42 -7.54 -6.18
N PHE A 244 3.00 -6.33 -5.82
CA PHE A 244 2.20 -6.00 -4.65
C PHE A 244 1.02 -5.17 -5.20
N MET A 245 -0.11 -5.82 -5.40
CA MET A 245 -1.30 -5.21 -5.98
C MET A 245 -2.14 -4.60 -4.87
N HIS A 246 -2.35 -3.30 -4.93
CA HIS A 246 -2.97 -2.54 -3.85
C HIS A 246 -4.42 -2.23 -4.19
N PHE A 247 -5.37 -2.78 -3.43
CA PHE A 247 -6.80 -2.56 -3.64
C PHE A 247 -7.27 -1.29 -2.92
N THR A 248 -6.61 -0.16 -3.22
CA THR A 248 -6.96 1.14 -2.65
C THR A 248 -8.41 1.52 -2.94
N ASN A 249 -8.89 2.50 -2.16
CA ASN A 249 -10.19 3.17 -2.28
C ASN A 249 -11.34 2.47 -1.57
N ASP A 250 -12.13 3.25 -0.84
CA ASP A 250 -13.33 2.82 -0.12
C ASP A 250 -14.56 2.72 -1.05
N ARG A 251 -14.39 2.85 -2.37
CA ARG A 251 -15.46 2.52 -3.30
C ARG A 251 -15.79 1.04 -3.12
N PRO A 252 -17.06 0.67 -2.82
CA PRO A 252 -17.42 -0.69 -2.42
C PRO A 252 -16.88 -1.78 -3.36
N LEU A 253 -16.75 -1.48 -4.64
CA LEU A 253 -16.37 -2.47 -5.64
C LEU A 253 -14.87 -2.80 -5.66
N SER A 254 -13.94 -1.87 -5.44
CA SER A 254 -12.51 -2.15 -5.66
C SER A 254 -11.94 -3.15 -4.67
N ARG A 255 -12.21 -3.01 -3.37
CA ARG A 255 -11.77 -3.98 -2.35
C ARG A 255 -12.42 -5.35 -2.51
N HIS A 256 -13.66 -5.43 -2.99
CA HIS A 256 -14.30 -6.72 -3.25
C HIS A 256 -13.65 -7.48 -4.41
N HIS A 257 -13.07 -6.78 -5.40
CA HIS A 257 -12.37 -7.43 -6.52
C HIS A 257 -11.12 -8.20 -6.08
N LEU A 258 -10.58 -7.91 -4.89
CA LEU A 258 -9.50 -8.70 -4.29
C LEU A 258 -9.86 -10.19 -4.21
N ARG A 259 -11.11 -10.52 -3.90
CA ARG A 259 -11.61 -11.90 -3.82
C ARG A 259 -11.66 -12.63 -5.17
N LEU A 260 -11.57 -11.89 -6.27
CA LEU A 260 -11.58 -12.44 -7.63
C LEU A 260 -10.17 -12.79 -8.12
N VAL A 261 -9.13 -12.40 -7.38
CA VAL A 261 -7.75 -12.74 -7.72
C VAL A 261 -7.51 -14.22 -7.45
N MET A 262 -7.13 -14.92 -8.50
CA MET A 262 -6.75 -16.32 -8.42
C MET A 262 -5.27 -16.43 -8.09
N ARG A 263 -5.01 -17.19 -7.04
CA ARG A 263 -3.68 -17.33 -6.43
C ARG A 263 -3.01 -18.67 -6.80
N ASP A 264 -3.66 -19.47 -7.64
CA ASP A 264 -3.17 -20.81 -8.02
C ASP A 264 -2.00 -20.77 -9.02
N LYS A 265 -1.12 -21.77 -8.90
CA LYS A 265 0.24 -21.80 -9.46
C LYS A 265 0.32 -21.90 -10.99
N THR A 266 -0.78 -22.08 -11.71
CA THR A 266 -0.75 -22.19 -13.17
C THR A 266 -1.91 -21.46 -13.82
N ILE A 267 -1.64 -20.78 -14.94
CA ILE A 267 -2.67 -20.21 -15.82
C ILE A 267 -3.73 -21.26 -16.19
N GLY A 268 -3.35 -22.54 -16.29
CA GLY A 268 -4.27 -23.65 -16.52
C GLY A 268 -5.23 -23.90 -15.35
N GLN A 269 -4.75 -23.91 -14.11
CA GLN A 269 -5.60 -24.01 -12.92
C GLN A 269 -6.45 -22.76 -12.73
N ALA A 270 -5.89 -21.59 -12.99
CA ALA A 270 -6.62 -20.32 -13.00
C ALA A 270 -7.72 -20.33 -14.07
N TYR A 271 -7.46 -20.84 -15.28
CA TYR A 271 -8.48 -20.96 -16.33
C TYR A 271 -9.58 -21.97 -15.96
N VAL A 272 -9.23 -23.10 -15.35
CA VAL A 272 -10.20 -24.08 -14.83
C VAL A 272 -11.04 -23.47 -13.70
N ALA A 273 -10.41 -22.73 -12.78
CA ALA A 273 -11.09 -22.04 -11.70
C ALA A 273 -12.00 -20.92 -12.20
N ILE A 274 -11.57 -20.11 -13.19
CA ILE A 274 -12.45 -19.16 -13.90
C ILE A 274 -13.63 -19.91 -14.49
N LYS A 275 -13.38 -20.97 -15.27
CA LYS A 275 -14.45 -21.71 -15.93
C LYS A 275 -15.45 -22.26 -14.91
N GLN A 276 -14.99 -22.83 -13.81
CA GLN A 276 -15.85 -23.34 -12.74
C GLN A 276 -16.61 -22.24 -11.99
N ALA A 277 -15.98 -21.10 -11.70
CA ALA A 277 -16.61 -19.97 -11.02
C ALA A 277 -17.63 -19.25 -11.92
N LEU A 278 -17.46 -19.34 -13.24
CA LEU A 278 -18.34 -18.70 -14.22
C LEU A 278 -19.48 -19.60 -14.70
N GLY A 279 -19.43 -20.93 -14.52
CA GLY A 279 -20.41 -21.89 -15.03
C GLY A 279 -20.14 -22.28 -16.47
#